data_AF-A0A0N8KQR9-F1
#
_entry.id   AF-A0A0N8KQR9-F1
#
_cell.length_a   1.000
_cell.length_b   1.000
_cell.length_c   1.000
_cell.angle_alpha   90.00
_cell.angle_beta   90.00
_cell.angle_gamma   90.00
#
_symmetry.space_group_name_H-M   'P 1'
#
loop_
_entity.id
_entity.type
_entity.pdbx_description
1 polymer ?
#
loop_
_entity_poly.entity_id
_entity_poly.type
_entity_poly.pdbx_seq_one_letter_code
_entity_poly.pdbx_strand_id
1 'polypeptide(L)'
;MTRKKLIIGVIVLIAVVLIIKEVVPNYPYFMVGAPLGVFGINNMDSTNHSVNVQVFDTNNKFLLNKTYELGHSKPGQWVPEQFIQYPENGWESVHDKDRLFPKGNYTFIVTLDNNSAQTFQEELDTWRAADIVIDNNGNLSVGAVVS
;
A
#
# COMPACT_ATOMS: atom_id res chain seq x y z
N MET A 1 12.25 -17.12 -50.17
CA MET A 1 11.96 -17.47 -48.75
C MET A 1 10.89 -18.57 -48.74
N THR A 2 11.09 -19.71 -48.08
CA THR A 2 10.09 -20.80 -48.08
C THR A 2 8.93 -20.45 -47.15
N ARG A 3 7.71 -20.90 -47.47
CA ARG A 3 6.50 -20.65 -46.64
C ARG A 3 6.73 -20.99 -45.16
N LYS A 4 7.48 -22.07 -44.88
CA LYS A 4 7.88 -22.48 -43.53
C LYS A 4 8.72 -21.43 -42.80
N LYS A 5 9.71 -20.82 -43.46
CA LYS A 5 10.54 -19.74 -42.88
C LYS A 5 9.71 -18.48 -42.60
N LEU A 6 8.74 -18.18 -43.46
CA LEU A 6 7.84 -17.05 -43.25
C LEU A 6 6.91 -17.28 -42.03
N ILE A 7 6.32 -18.47 -41.91
CA ILE A 7 5.48 -18.83 -40.75
C ILE A 7 6.27 -18.76 -39.44
N ILE A 8 7.48 -19.32 -39.40
CA ILE A 8 8.34 -19.24 -38.21
C ILE A 8 8.65 -17.77 -37.86
N GLY A 9 8.97 -16.95 -38.86
CA GLY A 9 9.21 -15.53 -38.66
C GLY A 9 8.02 -14.79 -38.04
N VAL A 10 6.80 -15.07 -38.52
CA VAL A 10 5.57 -14.48 -37.96
C VAL A 10 5.34 -14.94 -36.51
N ILE A 11 5.53 -16.23 -36.21
CA ILE A 11 5.37 -16.76 -34.84
C ILE A 11 6.35 -16.09 -33.88
N VAL A 12 7.63 -15.97 -34.26
CA VAL A 12 8.64 -15.30 -33.44
C VAL A 12 8.28 -13.83 -33.24
N LEU A 13 7.84 -13.14 -34.28
CA LEU A 13 7.41 -11.74 -34.17
C LEU A 13 6.24 -11.58 -33.19
N ILE A 14 5.22 -12.44 -33.27
CA ILE A 14 4.08 -12.42 -32.35
C ILE A 14 4.57 -12.69 -30.91
N ALA A 15 5.42 -13.68 -30.70
CA ALA A 15 5.96 -13.99 -29.38
C ALA A 15 6.74 -12.79 -28.78
N VAL A 16 7.58 -12.13 -29.57
CA VAL A 16 8.32 -10.94 -29.14
C VAL A 16 7.36 -9.80 -28.78
N VAL A 17 6.33 -9.56 -29.59
CA VAL A 17 5.32 -8.52 -29.30
C VAL A 17 4.57 -8.82 -28.00
N LEU A 18 4.20 -10.08 -27.76
CA LEU A 18 3.54 -10.49 -26.52
C LEU A 18 4.46 -10.29 -25.28
N ILE A 19 5.74 -10.65 -25.39
CA ILE A 19 6.72 -10.45 -24.32
C ILE A 19 6.89 -8.95 -24.03
N ILE A 20 7.08 -8.13 -25.05
CA ILE A 20 7.24 -6.66 -24.88
C ILE A 20 5.98 -6.08 -24.22
N LYS A 21 4.79 -6.50 -24.66
CA LYS A 21 3.52 -6.04 -24.11
C LYS A 21 3.39 -6.37 -22.62
N GLU A 22 3.94 -7.50 -22.16
CA GLU A 22 3.89 -7.89 -20.76
C GLU A 22 5.02 -7.26 -19.92
N VAL A 23 6.24 -7.19 -20.46
CA VAL A 23 7.42 -6.76 -19.70
C VAL A 23 7.49 -5.24 -19.57
N VAL A 24 7.18 -4.48 -20.63
CA VAL A 24 7.38 -3.02 -20.62
C VAL A 24 6.49 -2.31 -19.60
N PRO A 25 5.18 -2.61 -19.48
CA PRO A 25 4.34 -1.98 -18.46
C PRO A 25 4.75 -2.33 -17.03
N ASN A 26 5.29 -3.54 -16.83
CA ASN A 26 5.70 -4.03 -15.52
C ASN A 26 7.16 -3.67 -15.18
N TYR A 27 7.91 -3.09 -16.12
CA TYR A 27 9.31 -2.71 -15.92
C TYR A 27 9.56 -1.84 -14.68
N PRO A 28 8.73 -0.83 -14.36
CA PRO A 28 8.90 -0.03 -13.15
C PRO A 28 8.88 -0.87 -11.87
N TYR A 29 8.09 -1.94 -11.80
CA TYR A 29 8.00 -2.80 -10.62
C TYR A 29 9.26 -3.63 -10.38
N PHE A 30 10.00 -3.98 -11.43
CA PHE A 30 11.29 -4.66 -11.30
C PHE A 30 12.41 -3.72 -10.85
N MET A 31 12.27 -2.41 -11.09
CA MET A 31 13.28 -1.40 -10.77
C MET A 31 13.06 -0.72 -9.42
N VAL A 32 11.80 -0.36 -9.13
CA VAL A 32 11.40 0.41 -7.94
C VAL A 32 10.82 -0.49 -6.86
N GLY A 33 10.18 -1.59 -7.25
CA GLY A 33 9.51 -2.50 -6.33
C GLY A 33 8.00 -2.53 -6.52
N ALA A 34 7.35 -3.33 -5.68
CA ALA A 34 5.90 -3.47 -5.68
C ALA A 34 5.22 -2.15 -5.26
N PRO A 35 4.01 -1.87 -5.78
CA PRO A 35 3.22 -0.74 -5.32
C PRO A 35 2.97 -0.76 -3.80
N LEU A 36 3.07 0.40 -3.15
CA LEU A 36 2.83 0.56 -1.70
C LEU A 36 1.41 0.96 -1.41
N GLY A 37 0.83 0.47 -0.30
CA GLY A 37 -0.51 0.78 0.24
C GLY A 37 -0.91 2.26 0.21
N VAL A 38 -2.15 2.56 0.60
CA VAL A 38 -2.49 3.94 1.02
C VAL A 38 -1.75 4.25 2.32
N PHE A 39 -1.74 3.28 3.25
CA PHE A 39 -0.96 3.34 4.46
C PHE A 39 -0.62 1.96 5.02
N GLY A 40 0.44 1.90 5.82
CA GLY A 40 0.77 0.80 6.72
C GLY A 40 0.67 1.23 8.18
N ILE A 41 0.31 0.31 9.07
CA ILE A 41 0.32 0.49 10.52
C ILE A 41 1.20 -0.59 11.12
N ASN A 42 2.21 -0.19 11.89
CA ASN A 42 3.12 -1.11 12.57
C ASN A 42 3.11 -0.84 14.07
N ASN A 43 2.85 -1.88 14.86
CA ASN A 43 3.02 -1.85 16.30
C ASN A 43 4.34 -2.54 16.69
N MET A 44 5.32 -1.74 17.12
CA MET A 44 6.59 -2.24 17.64
C MET A 44 6.57 -2.44 19.16
N ASP A 45 5.53 -1.99 19.85
CA ASP A 45 5.43 -2.02 21.29
C ASP A 45 5.01 -3.41 21.84
N SER A 46 4.96 -3.52 23.17
CA SER A 46 4.60 -4.78 23.85
C SER A 46 3.13 -4.92 24.26
N THR A 47 2.30 -3.97 23.84
CA THR A 47 0.90 -3.86 24.22
C THR A 47 -0.01 -3.95 22.99
N ASN A 48 -1.32 -3.98 23.23
CA ASN A 48 -2.29 -3.96 22.14
C ASN A 48 -2.79 -2.53 22.00
N HIS A 49 -3.01 -2.10 20.77
CA HIS A 49 -3.41 -0.74 20.46
C HIS A 49 -4.57 -0.70 19.50
N SER A 50 -5.47 0.26 19.72
CA SER A 50 -6.55 0.59 18.80
C SER A 50 -6.17 1.85 18.03
N VAL A 51 -6.02 1.72 16.71
CA VAL A 51 -5.62 2.81 15.82
C VAL A 51 -6.78 3.16 14.89
N ASN A 52 -7.35 4.34 15.06
CA ASN A 52 -8.32 4.91 14.15
C ASN A 52 -7.62 5.74 13.07
N VAL A 53 -7.85 5.41 11.81
CA VAL A 53 -7.31 6.15 10.67
C VAL A 53 -8.45 6.80 9.91
N GLN A 54 -8.42 8.12 9.81
CA GLN A 54 -9.30 8.91 8.97
C GLN A 54 -8.51 9.51 7.82
N VAL A 55 -9.09 9.46 6.61
CA VAL A 55 -8.45 9.99 5.40
C VAL A 55 -9.38 10.94 4.68
N PHE A 56 -8.85 12.10 4.31
CA PHE A 56 -9.54 13.16 3.58
C PHE A 56 -8.77 13.51 2.30
N ASP A 57 -9.49 13.85 1.23
CA ASP A 57 -8.89 14.43 0.02
C ASP A 57 -8.54 15.91 0.20
N THR A 58 -7.96 16.52 -0.84
CA THR A 58 -7.61 17.95 -0.87
C THR A 58 -8.78 18.92 -0.70
N ASN A 59 -10.01 18.48 -0.95
CA ASN A 59 -11.23 19.27 -0.79
C ASN A 59 -11.89 19.01 0.57
N ASN A 60 -11.18 18.38 1.51
CA ASN A 60 -11.70 17.91 2.79
C ASN A 60 -12.88 16.93 2.64
N LYS A 61 -12.98 16.25 1.49
CA LYS A 61 -13.94 15.17 1.32
C LYS A 61 -13.43 13.97 2.10
N PHE A 62 -14.28 13.48 3.00
CA PHE A 62 -14.03 12.28 3.77
C PHE A 62 -14.03 11.04 2.88
N LEU A 63 -12.98 10.21 2.99
CA LEU A 63 -12.78 9.01 2.18
C LEU A 63 -12.78 7.72 3.01
N LEU A 64 -12.20 7.76 4.21
CA LEU A 64 -12.07 6.61 5.09
C LEU A 64 -12.16 7.02 6.56
N ASN A 65 -12.78 6.16 7.36
CA ASN A 65 -12.65 6.13 8.81
C ASN A 65 -12.74 4.68 9.25
N LYS A 66 -11.61 4.13 9.68
CA LYS A 66 -11.53 2.73 10.08
C LYS A 66 -10.64 2.59 11.29
N THR A 67 -11.11 1.81 12.25
CA THR A 67 -10.35 1.43 13.43
C THR A 67 -9.74 0.06 13.22
N TYR A 68 -8.46 -0.05 13.56
CA TYR A 68 -7.66 -1.25 13.47
C TYR A 68 -7.18 -1.63 14.87
N GLU A 69 -7.28 -2.91 15.20
CA GLU A 69 -6.76 -3.45 16.45
C GLU A 69 -5.43 -4.13 16.13
N LEU A 70 -4.33 -3.58 16.66
CA LEU A 70 -2.98 -4.14 16.53
C LEU A 70 -2.60 -4.88 17.80
N GLY A 71 -2.04 -6.07 17.62
CA GLY A 71 -1.66 -6.94 18.71
C GLY A 71 -0.17 -6.90 18.98
N HIS A 72 0.22 -7.28 20.19
CA HIS A 72 1.58 -7.69 20.48
C HIS A 72 1.66 -9.21 20.63
N SER A 73 2.58 -9.85 19.90
CA SER A 73 2.75 -11.30 19.94
C SER A 73 3.28 -11.79 21.30
N LYS A 74 2.41 -12.46 22.07
CA LYS A 74 2.79 -13.25 23.24
C LYS A 74 2.72 -14.74 22.91
N PRO A 75 3.70 -15.56 23.32
CA PRO A 75 3.64 -17.00 23.12
C PRO A 75 2.36 -17.60 23.74
N GLY A 76 1.56 -18.32 22.94
CA GLY A 76 0.39 -19.07 23.39
C GLY A 76 -0.94 -18.31 23.43
N GLN A 77 -1.02 -17.07 22.95
CA GLN A 77 -2.27 -16.30 22.85
C GLN A 77 -2.58 -15.94 21.40
N TRP A 78 -3.86 -15.96 21.00
CA TRP A 78 -4.28 -15.34 19.74
C TRP A 78 -4.03 -13.83 19.84
N VAL A 79 -3.32 -13.29 18.86
CA VAL A 79 -2.87 -11.90 18.84
C VAL A 79 -3.31 -11.25 17.53
N PRO A 80 -3.89 -10.04 17.58
CA PRO A 80 -4.08 -9.25 16.38
C PRO A 80 -2.73 -8.99 15.67
N GLU A 81 -2.79 -8.67 14.38
CA GLU A 81 -1.58 -8.49 13.58
C GLU A 81 -0.74 -7.32 14.11
N GLN A 82 0.58 -7.51 14.16
CA GLN A 82 1.54 -6.43 14.51
C GLN A 82 1.70 -5.42 13.36
N PHE A 83 1.36 -5.84 12.14
CA PHE A 83 1.43 -5.01 10.96
C PHE A 83 0.13 -5.16 10.18
N ILE A 84 -0.47 -4.03 9.80
CA ILE A 84 -1.66 -3.98 8.94
C ILE A 84 -1.37 -3.00 7.82
N GLN A 85 -1.88 -3.28 6.62
CA GLN A 85 -1.84 -2.35 5.51
C GLN A 85 -3.25 -2.09 4.97
N TYR A 86 -3.45 -0.96 4.32
CA TYR A 86 -4.67 -0.68 3.57
C TYR A 86 -4.33 -0.37 2.11
N PRO A 87 -5.00 -1.00 1.13
CA PRO A 87 -6.01 -2.06 1.29
C PRO A 87 -5.41 -3.36 1.88
N GLU A 88 -6.22 -4.14 2.61
CA GLU A 88 -5.72 -5.29 3.39
C GLU A 88 -5.06 -6.38 2.53
N ASN A 89 -5.60 -6.61 1.33
CA ASN A 89 -5.07 -7.59 0.37
C ASN A 89 -3.94 -7.02 -0.51
N GLY A 90 -3.40 -5.85 -0.18
CA GLY A 90 -2.40 -5.17 -0.99
C GLY A 90 -2.90 -4.79 -2.39
N TRP A 91 -1.96 -4.44 -3.26
CA TRP A 91 -2.24 -3.86 -4.58
C TRP A 91 -2.57 -4.87 -5.67
N GLU A 92 -2.20 -6.14 -5.48
CA GLU A 92 -2.35 -7.18 -6.51
C GLU A 92 -3.82 -7.41 -6.93
N SER A 93 -4.77 -7.02 -6.09
CA SER A 93 -6.21 -7.20 -6.33
C SER A 93 -6.96 -5.91 -6.70
N VAL A 94 -6.28 -4.76 -6.75
CA VAL A 94 -6.91 -3.46 -7.03
C VAL A 94 -6.49 -3.00 -8.43
N HIS A 95 -7.41 -3.09 -9.40
CA HIS A 95 -7.18 -2.44 -10.70
C HIS A 95 -7.05 -0.93 -10.50
N ASP A 96 -6.20 -0.25 -11.27
CA ASP A 96 -5.96 1.19 -11.14
C ASP A 96 -7.24 2.05 -11.17
N LYS A 97 -8.25 1.61 -11.93
CA LYS A 97 -9.57 2.24 -12.03
C LYS A 97 -10.44 2.07 -10.78
N ASP A 98 -10.16 1.06 -9.98
CA ASP A 98 -10.89 0.68 -8.76
C ASP A 98 -10.14 1.17 -7.50
N ARG A 99 -9.05 1.94 -7.68
CA ARG A 99 -8.35 2.64 -6.61
C ARG A 99 -9.32 3.63 -5.95
N LEU A 100 -9.69 3.34 -4.70
CA LEU A 100 -10.37 4.29 -3.83
C LEU A 100 -9.55 5.58 -3.62
N PHE A 101 -8.22 5.47 -3.77
CA PHE A 101 -7.24 6.53 -3.57
C PHE A 101 -6.38 6.70 -4.83
N PRO A 102 -6.80 7.53 -5.81
CA PRO A 102 -5.94 7.88 -6.93
C PRO A 102 -4.71 8.69 -6.48
N LYS A 103 -3.71 8.86 -7.35
CA LYS A 103 -2.57 9.74 -7.05
C LYS A 103 -3.06 11.14 -6.66
N GLY A 104 -2.55 11.70 -5.57
CA GLY A 104 -2.94 13.02 -5.10
C GLY A 104 -2.53 13.31 -3.66
N ASN A 105 -2.86 14.50 -3.17
CA ASN A 105 -2.58 14.89 -1.78
C ASN A 105 -3.74 14.49 -0.86
N TYR A 106 -3.41 13.91 0.28
CA TYR A 106 -4.37 13.45 1.27
C TYR A 106 -3.98 13.92 2.66
N THR A 107 -4.99 14.10 3.50
CA THR A 107 -4.82 14.38 4.93
C THR A 107 -5.22 13.15 5.72
N PHE A 108 -4.30 12.68 6.55
CA PHE A 108 -4.48 11.59 7.50
C PHE A 108 -4.68 12.18 8.89
N ILE A 109 -5.72 11.73 9.57
CA ILE A 109 -5.90 11.97 11.00
C ILE A 109 -5.87 10.60 11.66
N VAL A 110 -4.81 10.34 12.41
CA VAL A 110 -4.55 9.05 13.05
C VAL A 110 -4.71 9.23 14.55
N THR A 111 -5.57 8.43 15.17
CA THR A 111 -5.83 8.47 16.61
C THR A 111 -5.46 7.13 17.23
N LEU A 112 -4.58 7.14 18.23
CA LEU A 112 -4.14 6.00 19.01
C LEU A 112 -4.88 5.97 20.34
N ASP A 113 -5.52 4.82 20.63
CA ASP A 113 -6.25 4.49 21.85
C ASP A 113 -7.27 5.55 22.28
N ASN A 114 -7.86 6.25 21.30
CA ASN A 114 -8.79 7.38 21.49
C ASN A 114 -8.21 8.55 22.33
N ASN A 115 -6.90 8.59 22.57
CA ASN A 115 -6.27 9.53 23.51
C ASN A 115 -5.27 10.45 22.84
N SER A 116 -4.51 9.96 21.86
CA SER A 116 -3.51 10.74 21.15
C SER A 116 -3.82 10.76 19.67
N ALA A 117 -3.68 11.92 19.02
CA ALA A 117 -3.94 12.05 17.60
C ALA A 117 -2.81 12.81 16.90
N GLN A 118 -2.49 12.38 15.69
CA GLN A 118 -1.59 13.07 14.79
C GLN A 118 -2.29 13.36 13.46
N THR A 119 -1.97 14.51 12.90
CA THR A 119 -2.40 14.90 11.55
C THR A 119 -1.19 14.93 10.65
N PHE A 120 -1.28 14.26 9.51
CA PHE A 120 -0.21 14.16 8.54
C PHE A 120 -0.76 14.37 7.13
N GLN A 121 0.00 15.03 6.27
CA GLN A 121 -0.38 15.27 4.88
C GLN A 121 0.67 14.66 3.97
N GLU A 122 0.22 13.90 2.98
CA GLU A 122 1.11 13.20 2.06
C GLU A 122 0.55 13.18 0.64
N GLU A 123 1.45 13.26 -0.33
CA GLU A 123 1.13 12.96 -1.72
C GLU A 123 1.23 11.44 -1.93
N LEU A 124 0.08 10.78 -2.02
CA LEU A 124 0.02 9.36 -2.35
C LEU A 124 0.25 9.15 -3.85
N ASP A 125 1.05 8.15 -4.19
CA ASP A 125 1.16 7.61 -5.54
C ASP A 125 1.40 6.09 -5.52
N THR A 126 1.86 5.51 -6.62
CA THR A 126 2.09 4.05 -6.70
C THR A 126 3.19 3.56 -5.75
N TRP A 127 4.17 4.38 -5.39
CA TRP A 127 5.31 4.00 -4.56
C TRP A 127 5.45 4.88 -3.32
N ARG A 128 4.45 5.71 -3.01
CA ARG A 128 4.41 6.59 -1.84
C ARG A 128 3.15 6.34 -1.04
N ALA A 129 3.35 6.06 0.25
CA ALA A 129 2.29 5.77 1.20
C ALA A 129 2.50 6.52 2.51
N ALA A 130 1.47 6.60 3.35
CA ALA A 130 1.65 6.98 4.74
C ALA A 130 2.13 5.77 5.57
N ASP A 131 3.06 6.00 6.48
CA ASP A 131 3.55 5.01 7.43
C ASP A 131 3.15 5.44 8.84
N ILE A 132 2.44 4.57 9.54
CA ILE A 132 1.94 4.79 10.89
C ILE A 132 2.67 3.82 11.80
N VAL A 133 3.46 4.34 12.73
CA VAL A 133 4.28 3.51 13.61
C VAL A 133 3.98 3.86 15.07
N ILE A 134 3.72 2.82 15.85
CA ILE A 134 3.75 2.87 17.30
C ILE A 134 5.12 2.36 17.73
N ASP A 135 5.94 3.25 18.31
CA ASP A 135 7.29 2.90 18.73
C ASP A 135 7.30 1.96 19.95
N ASN A 136 8.48 1.46 20.33
CA ASN A 136 8.63 0.57 21.48
C ASN A 136 8.17 1.17 22.83
N ASN A 137 7.95 2.49 22.89
CA ASN A 137 7.48 3.21 24.07
C ASN A 137 5.96 3.52 24.01
N GLY A 138 5.25 3.06 22.98
CA GLY A 138 3.82 3.32 22.78
C GLY A 138 3.53 4.70 22.18
N ASN A 139 4.52 5.40 21.63
CA ASN A 139 4.30 6.70 20.99
C ASN A 139 3.88 6.53 19.54
N LEU A 140 2.83 7.25 19.16
CA LEU A 140 2.39 7.37 17.77
C LEU A 140 3.37 8.25 16.96
N SER A 141 3.69 7.81 15.76
CA SER A 141 4.35 8.60 14.73
C SER A 141 3.71 8.31 13.37
N VAL A 142 3.57 9.36 12.55
CA VAL A 142 3.04 9.25 11.19
C VAL A 142 3.99 9.95 10.23
N GLY A 143 4.36 9.28 9.15
CA GLY A 143 5.30 9.80 8.15
C GLY A 143 5.03 9.26 6.75
N ALA A 144 5.95 9.57 5.83
CA ALA A 144 5.92 9.07 4.46
C ALA A 144 6.85 7.87 4.31
N VAL A 145 6.43 6.88 3.53
CA VAL A 145 7.30 5.79 3.06
C VAL A 145 7.34 5.79 1.54
N VAL A 146 8.51 5.49 0.99
CA VAL A 146 8.78 5.41 -0.45
C VAL A 146 9.47 4.07 -0.75
N SER A 147 9.04 3.38 -1.81
CA SER A 147 9.67 2.14 -2.29
C SER A 147 10.94 2.38 -3.10
#